data_AF-W8KX66-F1
#
_entry.id   AF-W8KX66-F1
#
_cell.length_a   1.000
_cell.length_b   1.000
_cell.length_c   1.000
_cell.angle_alpha   90.00
_cell.angle_beta   90.00
_cell.angle_gamma   90.00
#
_symmetry.space_group_name_H-M   'P 1'
#
loop_
_entity.id
_entity.type
_entity.pdbx_description
1 polymer ?
#
loop_
_entity_poly.entity_id
_entity_poly.type
_entity_poly.pdbx_seq_one_letter_code
_entity_poly.pdbx_strand_id
1 'polypeptide(L)'
;MRQRFLTTLVITATLGAATAEASGDVRVGRYQTLAPIPTAEQVRPLSVIVDVRFPRRSVQTVGDAVRHLLSPSGFALADAAHADPYRPVLLNQPLPEVHRHLGPLPLNQALATLAGEAWQVSLDPVHRLVSFELRPDYQARYVERYGDTPPAALREPPERSEPRDAPRWVDAPATAGDYGPVRPQQTLLDIATELWPGHRTLTRQGLVALWQANPEAFLHLGGEPNMNLLREGVWLRVPDSATVDSIPPADAEAIIRAQFGRWRPATKSAQTDD
;
A
#
# COMPACT_ATOMS: atom_id res chain seq x y z
N MET A 1 29.09 -71.65 39.53
CA MET A 1 28.95 -72.00 38.09
C MET A 1 28.12 -70.91 37.44
N ARG A 2 28.68 -70.23 36.44
CA ARG A 2 28.36 -68.86 36.02
C ARG A 2 27.04 -68.73 35.24
N GLN A 3 26.13 -67.88 35.72
CA GLN A 3 24.94 -67.42 34.99
C GLN A 3 25.38 -66.48 33.85
N ARG A 4 24.99 -66.80 32.61
CA ARG A 4 25.20 -65.93 31.44
C ARG A 4 23.91 -65.12 31.24
N PHE A 5 23.95 -63.85 31.64
CA PHE A 5 22.90 -62.89 31.34
C PHE A 5 22.95 -62.54 29.83
N LEU A 6 21.83 -62.73 29.13
CA LEU A 6 21.65 -62.23 27.76
C LEU A 6 21.30 -60.73 27.85
N THR A 7 22.24 -59.88 27.43
CA THR A 7 22.06 -58.43 27.31
C THR A 7 21.30 -58.14 26.01
N THR A 8 20.04 -57.72 26.11
CA THR A 8 19.25 -57.25 24.97
C THR A 8 19.66 -55.82 24.61
N LEU A 9 20.33 -55.67 23.46
CA LEU A 9 20.71 -54.39 22.88
C LEU A 9 19.47 -53.75 22.22
N VAL A 10 18.91 -52.71 22.84
CA VAL A 10 17.87 -51.87 22.24
C VAL A 10 18.55 -50.81 21.38
N ILE A 11 18.45 -50.98 20.05
CA ILE A 11 18.87 -49.96 19.08
C ILE A 11 17.72 -48.96 18.96
N THR A 12 17.83 -47.84 19.66
CA THR A 12 16.90 -46.72 19.51
C THR A 12 17.22 -46.00 18.21
N ALA A 13 16.41 -46.24 17.16
CA ALA A 13 16.46 -45.48 15.93
C ALA A 13 15.87 -44.08 16.18
N THR A 14 16.73 -43.08 16.38
CA THR A 14 16.33 -41.67 16.36
C THR A 14 16.00 -41.28 14.92
N LEU A 15 14.71 -41.23 14.58
CA LEU A 15 14.23 -40.57 13.38
C LEU A 15 14.47 -39.06 13.55
N GLY A 16 15.56 -38.56 12.97
CA GLY A 16 15.72 -37.13 12.75
C GLY A 16 14.65 -36.69 11.75
N ALA A 17 13.59 -36.07 12.25
CA ALA A 17 12.69 -35.30 11.40
C ALA A 17 13.50 -34.10 10.89
N ALA A 18 14.06 -34.23 9.70
CA ALA A 18 14.52 -33.08 8.94
C ALA A 18 13.29 -32.21 8.69
N THR A 19 13.18 -31.12 9.43
CA THR A 19 12.28 -30.03 9.09
C THR A 19 12.74 -29.53 7.73
N ALA A 20 12.06 -29.97 6.67
CA ALA A 20 12.16 -29.32 5.38
C ALA A 20 11.63 -27.90 5.58
N GLU A 21 12.54 -26.94 5.72
CA GLU A 21 12.22 -25.53 5.52
C GLU A 21 11.65 -25.46 4.10
N ALA A 22 10.32 -25.36 4.01
CA ALA A 22 9.65 -25.08 2.77
C ALA A 22 10.18 -23.73 2.29
N SER A 23 11.10 -23.76 1.35
CA SER A 23 11.69 -22.57 0.74
C SER A 23 10.54 -21.72 0.23
N GLY A 24 10.28 -20.59 0.90
CA GLY A 24 9.10 -19.74 0.71
C GLY A 24 9.10 -19.00 -0.63
N ASP A 25 9.84 -19.45 -1.62
CA ASP A 25 10.04 -18.79 -2.89
C ASP A 25 8.91 -19.16 -3.86
N VAL A 26 8.09 -18.18 -4.25
CA VAL A 26 7.12 -18.36 -5.32
C VAL A 26 7.87 -18.23 -6.65
N ARG A 27 7.96 -19.35 -7.37
CA ARG A 27 8.64 -19.40 -8.66
C ARG A 27 7.77 -18.76 -9.75
N VAL A 28 8.12 -17.53 -10.14
CA VAL A 28 7.47 -16.80 -11.24
C VAL A 28 8.28 -17.02 -12.52
N GLY A 29 8.08 -18.17 -13.16
CA GLY A 29 8.80 -18.57 -14.39
C GLY A 29 9.99 -19.52 -14.15
N ARG A 30 10.79 -19.82 -15.18
CA ARG A 30 11.81 -20.90 -15.13
C ARG A 30 13.10 -20.54 -14.37
N TYR A 31 13.34 -19.26 -14.08
CA TYR A 31 14.60 -18.80 -13.46
C TYR A 31 14.41 -17.67 -12.42
N GLN A 32 13.18 -17.36 -12.01
CA GLN A 32 12.92 -16.32 -11.02
C GLN A 32 12.14 -16.90 -9.84
N THR A 33 12.70 -16.70 -8.65
CA THR A 33 12.04 -16.90 -7.37
C THR A 33 11.80 -15.53 -6.77
N LEU A 34 10.53 -15.20 -6.55
CA LEU A 34 10.15 -14.03 -5.77
C LEU A 34 9.84 -14.50 -4.36
N ALA A 35 10.49 -13.91 -3.38
CA ALA A 35 10.02 -14.02 -2.01
C ALA A 35 8.63 -13.34 -1.95
N PRO A 36 7.58 -14.03 -1.50
CA PRO A 36 6.23 -13.49 -1.36
C PRO A 36 6.21 -12.56 -0.14
N ILE A 37 6.76 -11.36 -0.32
CA ILE A 37 6.66 -10.29 0.67
C ILE A 37 5.29 -9.63 0.48
N PRO A 38 4.51 -9.39 1.54
CA PRO A 38 3.25 -8.67 1.44
C PRO A 38 3.44 -7.28 0.81
N THR A 39 2.53 -6.90 -0.09
CA THR A 39 2.43 -5.54 -0.64
C THR A 39 2.18 -4.51 0.48
N ALA A 40 2.51 -3.25 0.23
CA ALA A 40 2.31 -2.17 1.21
C ALA A 40 0.84 -2.05 1.65
N GLU A 41 -0.09 -2.32 0.72
CA GLU A 41 -1.53 -2.37 0.90
C GLU A 41 -1.97 -3.58 1.73
N GLN A 42 -1.35 -4.74 1.53
CA GLN A 42 -1.58 -5.92 2.37
C GLN A 42 -1.09 -5.70 3.82
N VAL A 43 -0.02 -4.91 4.00
CA VAL A 43 0.44 -4.49 5.33
C VAL A 43 -0.45 -3.39 5.91
N ARG A 44 -0.98 -2.47 5.08
CA ARG A 44 -1.83 -1.34 5.47
C ARG A 44 -3.10 -1.29 4.60
N PRO A 45 -4.17 -2.02 4.97
CA PRO A 45 -5.38 -2.15 4.15
C PRO A 45 -6.10 -0.82 3.85
N LEU A 46 -5.91 0.20 4.68
CA LEU A 46 -6.49 1.54 4.47
C LEU A 46 -5.70 2.41 3.48
N SER A 47 -4.56 1.94 2.98
CA SER A 47 -3.78 2.63 1.95
C SER A 47 -4.15 2.20 0.53
N VAL A 48 -5.01 1.19 0.37
CA VAL A 48 -5.49 0.77 -0.95
C VAL A 48 -6.23 1.94 -1.61
N ILE A 49 -6.05 2.09 -2.91
CA ILE A 49 -6.68 3.16 -3.67
C ILE A 49 -8.10 2.77 -4.06
N VAL A 50 -9.01 3.71 -3.83
CA VAL A 50 -10.42 3.60 -4.17
C VAL A 50 -10.74 4.52 -5.33
N ASP A 51 -11.57 4.02 -6.25
CA ASP A 51 -12.29 4.84 -7.21
C ASP A 51 -13.76 4.43 -7.21
N VAL A 52 -14.55 5.13 -6.39
CA VAL A 52 -15.92 4.73 -6.07
C VAL A 52 -16.93 5.74 -6.59
N ARG A 53 -18.03 5.20 -7.13
CA ARG A 53 -19.26 5.95 -7.40
C ARG A 53 -20.36 5.49 -6.45
N PHE A 54 -20.78 6.37 -5.55
CA PHE A 54 -21.76 6.03 -4.53
C PHE A 54 -23.20 5.93 -5.10
N PRO A 55 -23.88 4.78 -4.94
CA PRO A 55 -25.26 4.62 -5.37
C PRO A 55 -26.22 5.54 -4.61
N ARG A 56 -27.00 6.35 -5.32
CA ARG A 56 -27.93 7.34 -4.74
C ARG A 56 -29.01 6.76 -3.84
N ARG A 57 -29.47 5.54 -4.15
CA ARG A 57 -30.58 4.90 -3.42
C ARG A 57 -30.17 4.46 -2.03
N SER A 58 -28.92 4.05 -1.89
CA SER A 58 -28.45 3.26 -0.76
C SER A 58 -27.36 3.94 0.06
N VAL A 59 -26.69 4.95 -0.52
CA VAL A 59 -25.77 5.83 0.19
C VAL A 59 -26.36 7.23 0.20
N GLN A 60 -26.88 7.68 1.34
CA GLN A 60 -27.52 9.00 1.45
C GLN A 60 -26.76 9.94 2.37
N THR A 61 -26.09 9.39 3.37
CA THR A 61 -25.35 10.14 4.38
C THR A 61 -23.85 9.93 4.26
N VAL A 62 -23.07 10.79 4.94
CA VAL A 62 -21.63 10.59 5.13
C VAL A 62 -21.35 9.26 5.82
N GLY A 63 -22.15 8.87 6.83
CA GLY A 63 -22.01 7.59 7.51
C GLY A 63 -22.23 6.39 6.58
N ASP A 64 -23.18 6.47 5.65
CA ASP A 64 -23.39 5.42 4.64
C ASP A 64 -22.20 5.31 3.70
N ALA A 65 -21.65 6.45 3.27
CA ALA A 65 -20.49 6.49 2.39
C ALA A 65 -19.25 5.87 3.06
N VAL A 66 -19.03 6.18 4.35
CA VAL A 66 -17.97 5.57 5.15
C VAL A 66 -18.15 4.06 5.26
N ARG A 67 -19.34 3.59 5.63
CA ARG A 67 -19.62 2.14 5.73
C ARG A 67 -19.42 1.43 4.38
N HIS A 68 -19.87 2.06 3.30
CA HIS A 68 -19.69 1.53 1.95
C HIS A 68 -18.21 1.40 1.57
N LEU A 69 -17.40 2.44 1.82
CA LEU A 69 -15.96 2.43 1.59
C LEU A 69 -15.22 1.36 2.42
N LEU A 70 -15.63 1.16 3.68
CA LEU A 70 -14.96 0.25 4.61
C LEU A 70 -15.28 -1.23 4.36
N SER A 71 -16.45 -1.55 3.83
CA SER A 71 -16.98 -2.93 3.67
C SER A 71 -15.92 -3.96 3.21
N PRO A 72 -15.13 -3.70 2.17
CA PRO A 72 -14.10 -4.63 1.70
C PRO A 72 -12.69 -4.47 2.30
N SER A 73 -12.44 -3.50 3.18
CA SER A 73 -11.11 -3.22 3.77
C SER A 73 -10.78 -4.11 4.97
N GLY A 74 -11.79 -4.78 5.55
CA GLY A 74 -11.67 -5.52 6.80
C GLY A 74 -11.61 -4.63 8.05
N PHE A 75 -11.80 -3.32 7.89
CA PHE A 75 -12.10 -2.39 8.99
C PHE A 75 -13.61 -2.13 9.07
N ALA A 76 -14.10 -1.84 10.27
CA ALA A 76 -15.47 -1.44 10.52
C ALA A 76 -15.54 -0.03 11.14
N LEU A 77 -16.70 0.62 11.02
CA LEU A 77 -16.96 1.88 11.72
C LEU A 77 -17.19 1.57 13.22
N ALA A 78 -16.51 2.30 14.12
CA ALA A 78 -16.61 2.09 15.56
C ALA A 78 -18.06 2.23 16.09
N ASP A 79 -18.41 1.50 17.14
CA ASP A 79 -19.69 1.65 17.83
C ASP A 79 -19.79 3.01 18.55
N ALA A 80 -21.02 3.51 18.78
CA ALA A 80 -21.25 4.76 19.51
C ALA A 80 -20.67 4.74 20.94
N ALA A 81 -20.62 3.59 21.61
CA ALA A 81 -20.11 3.45 22.96
C ALA A 81 -18.59 3.69 23.08
N HIS A 82 -17.85 3.58 21.98
CA HIS A 82 -16.38 3.70 21.95
C HIS A 82 -15.92 4.80 20.97
N ALA A 83 -16.78 5.77 20.70
CA ALA A 83 -16.52 6.85 19.77
C ALA A 83 -16.72 8.24 20.40
N ASP A 84 -16.22 9.25 19.69
CA ASP A 84 -16.45 10.65 20.04
C ASP A 84 -17.96 10.95 20.13
N PRO A 85 -18.44 11.60 21.22
CA PRO A 85 -19.86 11.87 21.41
C PRO A 85 -20.45 12.79 20.33
N TYR A 86 -19.64 13.64 19.70
CA TYR A 86 -20.05 14.53 18.62
C TYR A 86 -20.14 13.82 17.27
N ARG A 87 -19.55 12.63 17.10
CA ARG A 87 -19.49 11.90 15.82
C ARG A 87 -20.81 11.80 15.03
N PRO A 88 -21.99 11.61 15.65
CA PRO A 88 -23.26 11.62 14.93
C PRO A 88 -23.51 12.90 14.12
N VAL A 89 -22.96 14.05 14.56
CA VAL A 89 -23.05 15.33 13.85
C VAL A 89 -22.45 15.24 12.45
N LEU A 90 -21.39 14.46 12.25
CA LEU A 90 -20.79 14.19 10.94
C LEU A 90 -21.55 13.12 10.17
N LEU A 91 -21.74 11.95 10.79
CA LEU A 91 -22.22 10.76 10.08
C LEU A 91 -23.63 10.93 9.53
N ASN A 92 -24.45 11.76 10.17
CA ASN A 92 -25.84 11.98 9.78
C ASN A 92 -25.98 13.09 8.73
N GLN A 93 -24.90 13.77 8.33
CA GLN A 93 -24.94 14.75 7.25
C GLN A 93 -25.27 14.07 5.91
N PRO A 94 -26.05 14.72 5.03
CA PRO A 94 -26.25 14.22 3.68
C PRO A 94 -24.92 14.18 2.92
N LEU A 95 -24.71 13.14 2.11
CA LEU A 95 -23.53 13.05 1.26
C LEU A 95 -23.59 14.15 0.19
N PRO A 96 -22.61 15.08 0.13
CA PRO A 96 -22.57 16.13 -0.88
C PRO A 96 -22.50 15.54 -2.30
N GLU A 97 -23.14 16.22 -3.26
CA GLU A 97 -23.16 15.78 -4.66
C GLU A 97 -21.77 15.66 -5.27
N VAL A 98 -20.85 16.56 -4.91
CA VAL A 98 -19.44 16.53 -5.33
C VAL A 98 -18.69 15.29 -4.82
N HIS A 99 -19.14 14.67 -3.73
CA HIS A 99 -18.54 13.46 -3.16
C HIS A 99 -19.19 12.18 -3.69
N ARG A 100 -20.16 12.26 -4.61
CA ARG A 100 -20.79 11.07 -5.23
C ARG A 100 -19.81 10.23 -6.05
N HIS A 101 -18.72 10.84 -6.49
CA HIS A 101 -17.58 10.17 -7.08
C HIS A 101 -16.34 10.53 -6.29
N LEU A 102 -15.61 9.54 -5.80
CA LEU A 102 -14.47 9.75 -4.92
C LEU A 102 -13.34 8.81 -5.37
N GLY A 103 -12.36 9.37 -6.09
CA GLY A 103 -11.32 8.57 -6.71
C GLY A 103 -10.61 9.23 -7.89
N PRO A 104 -9.44 8.71 -8.29
CA PRO A 104 -8.64 7.70 -7.59
C PRO A 104 -7.82 8.30 -6.43
N LEU A 105 -8.00 7.81 -5.20
CA LEU A 105 -7.22 8.23 -4.02
C LEU A 105 -7.15 7.13 -2.94
N PRO A 106 -6.18 7.17 -2.00
CA PRO A 106 -6.09 6.23 -0.88
C PRO A 106 -7.34 6.21 -0.01
N LEU A 107 -7.76 5.03 0.48
CA LEU A 107 -8.97 4.90 1.32
C LEU A 107 -8.92 5.78 2.58
N ASN A 108 -7.79 5.85 3.28
CA ASN A 108 -7.63 6.74 4.43
C ASN A 108 -7.86 8.22 4.07
N GLN A 109 -7.43 8.64 2.88
CA GLN A 109 -7.62 10.01 2.38
C GLN A 109 -9.06 10.25 1.91
N ALA A 110 -9.71 9.24 1.32
CA ALA A 110 -11.14 9.25 1.03
C ALA A 110 -11.97 9.46 2.31
N LEU A 111 -11.67 8.73 3.38
CA LEU A 111 -12.32 8.88 4.69
C LEU A 111 -12.08 10.28 5.28
N ALA A 112 -10.86 10.81 5.19
CA ALA A 112 -10.56 12.16 5.64
C ALA A 112 -11.29 13.23 4.80
N THR A 113 -11.44 13.02 3.50
CA THR A 113 -12.18 13.92 2.60
C THR A 113 -13.67 13.98 2.94
N LEU A 114 -14.27 12.82 3.26
CA LEU A 114 -15.65 12.75 3.73
C LEU A 114 -15.84 13.40 5.11
N ALA A 115 -14.83 13.32 5.98
CA ALA A 115 -14.85 13.93 7.30
C ALA A 115 -14.74 15.45 7.25
N GLY A 116 -13.95 15.98 6.31
CA GLY A 116 -13.70 17.41 6.16
C GLY A 116 -12.73 17.97 7.22
N GLU A 117 -12.57 19.28 7.24
CA GLU A 117 -11.54 19.96 8.05
C GLU A 117 -11.77 19.87 9.57
N ALA A 118 -13.04 19.81 10.00
CA ALA A 118 -13.39 19.86 11.42
C ALA A 118 -13.11 18.53 12.14
N TRP A 119 -12.96 17.45 11.39
CA TRP A 119 -12.88 16.09 11.92
C TRP A 119 -11.49 15.50 11.64
N GLN A 120 -11.08 14.59 12.50
CA GLN A 120 -9.88 13.76 12.30
C GLN A 120 -10.27 12.28 12.29
N VAL A 121 -9.64 11.52 11.41
CA VAL A 121 -9.84 10.06 11.34
C VAL A 121 -8.99 9.42 12.43
N SER A 122 -9.65 8.67 13.33
CA SER A 122 -9.01 7.92 14.41
C SER A 122 -9.08 6.43 14.08
N LEU A 123 -7.96 5.72 14.25
CA LEU A 123 -7.82 4.31 13.91
C LEU A 123 -7.56 3.49 15.16
N ASP A 124 -8.29 2.39 15.29
CA ASP A 124 -8.00 1.32 16.24
C ASP A 124 -7.50 0.10 15.45
N PRO A 125 -6.16 -0.09 15.32
CA PRO A 125 -5.60 -1.23 14.60
C PRO A 125 -5.87 -2.57 15.28
N VAL A 126 -6.13 -2.57 16.59
CA VAL A 126 -6.33 -3.79 17.39
C VAL A 126 -7.70 -4.37 17.10
N HIS A 127 -8.74 -3.54 17.14
CA HIS A 127 -10.12 -3.96 16.84
C HIS A 127 -10.51 -3.76 15.37
N ARG A 128 -9.59 -3.23 14.55
CA ARG A 128 -9.81 -2.83 13.15
C ARG A 128 -11.02 -1.91 13.02
N LEU A 129 -11.04 -0.87 13.85
CA LEU A 129 -12.10 0.13 13.83
C LEU A 129 -11.59 1.46 13.28
N VAL A 130 -12.47 2.17 12.59
CA VAL A 130 -12.31 3.56 12.20
C VAL A 130 -13.33 4.38 12.97
N SER A 131 -12.89 5.50 13.54
CA SER A 131 -13.75 6.50 14.18
C SER A 131 -13.42 7.89 13.66
N PHE A 132 -14.24 8.87 14.02
CA PHE A 132 -14.01 10.27 13.74
C PHE A 132 -14.11 11.04 15.04
N GLU A 133 -13.10 11.87 15.29
CA GLU A 133 -13.02 12.73 16.46
C GLU A 133 -13.13 14.17 16.02
N LEU A 134 -13.85 14.99 16.80
CA LEU A 134 -13.95 16.41 16.53
C LEU A 134 -12.64 17.07 16.94
N ARG A 135 -12.03 17.87 16.06
CA ARG A 135 -10.78 18.55 16.39
C ARG A 135 -10.99 19.54 17.55
N PRO A 136 -10.03 19.71 18.48
CA PRO A 136 -10.20 20.53 19.68
C PRO A 136 -10.67 21.97 19.41
N ASP A 137 -10.14 22.61 18.36
CA ASP A 137 -10.51 23.99 17.98
C ASP A 137 -11.99 24.11 17.58
N TYR A 138 -12.55 23.06 16.96
CA TYR A 138 -13.96 23.00 16.56
C TYR A 138 -14.83 22.57 17.74
N GLN A 139 -14.33 21.70 18.61
CA GLN A 139 -15.03 21.31 19.83
C GLN A 139 -15.28 22.51 20.75
N ALA A 140 -14.26 23.34 20.99
CA ALA A 140 -14.42 24.55 21.83
C ALA A 140 -15.53 25.48 21.27
N ARG A 141 -15.53 25.71 19.95
CA ARG A 141 -16.56 26.50 19.26
C ARG A 141 -17.94 25.85 19.29
N TYR A 142 -17.98 24.52 19.20
CA TYR A 142 -19.22 23.75 19.27
C TYR A 142 -19.84 23.88 20.65
N VAL A 143 -19.05 23.67 21.71
CA VAL A 143 -19.50 23.76 23.11
C VAL A 143 -19.96 25.18 23.45
N GLU A 144 -19.23 26.21 23.02
CA GLU A 144 -19.64 27.61 23.19
C GLU A 144 -21.01 27.90 22.56
N ARG A 145 -21.31 27.29 21.39
CA ARG A 145 -22.53 27.56 20.64
C ARG A 145 -23.71 26.66 20.99
N TYR A 146 -23.46 25.38 21.28
CA TYR A 146 -24.49 24.34 21.38
C TYR A 146 -24.49 23.61 22.74
N GLY A 147 -23.53 23.91 23.63
CA GLY A 147 -23.35 23.22 24.91
C GLY A 147 -22.51 21.95 24.80
N ASP A 148 -22.23 21.34 25.95
CA ASP A 148 -21.29 20.22 26.11
C ASP A 148 -21.89 18.85 25.73
N THR A 149 -23.15 18.83 25.28
CA THR A 149 -23.82 17.64 24.79
C THR A 149 -24.34 17.93 23.39
N PRO A 150 -23.87 17.21 22.36
CA PRO A 150 -24.42 17.36 21.03
C PRO A 150 -25.93 17.10 21.09
N PRO A 151 -26.78 17.99 20.53
CA PRO A 151 -28.22 17.78 20.57
C PRO A 151 -28.53 16.44 19.89
N ALA A 152 -29.20 15.53 20.61
CA ALA A 152 -29.74 14.29 20.04
C ALA A 152 -30.58 14.57 18.77
N ALA A 153 -31.05 15.81 18.60
CA ALA A 153 -31.97 16.28 17.58
C ALA A 153 -31.34 16.84 16.28
N LEU A 154 -30.02 16.79 16.05
CA LEU A 154 -29.47 17.23 14.74
C LEU A 154 -29.73 16.25 13.57
N ARG A 155 -30.54 15.21 13.85
CA ARG A 155 -31.19 14.19 13.00
C ARG A 155 -30.52 12.83 13.08
N GLU A 156 -31.27 11.87 13.60
CA GLU A 156 -31.02 10.44 13.55
C GLU A 156 -31.60 9.90 12.23
N PRO A 157 -30.78 9.43 11.26
CA PRO A 157 -31.28 8.70 10.10
C PRO A 157 -31.86 7.36 10.57
N PRO A 158 -32.93 6.85 9.94
CA PRO A 158 -33.54 5.60 10.37
C PRO A 158 -32.53 4.45 10.24
N GLU A 159 -32.41 3.64 11.28
CA GLU A 159 -31.80 2.31 11.19
C GLU A 159 -32.42 1.57 9.99
N ARG A 160 -31.64 1.35 8.92
CA ARG A 160 -32.02 0.33 7.94
C ARG A 160 -30.86 -0.21 7.11
N SER A 161 -30.66 -1.52 7.34
CA SER A 161 -30.29 -2.59 6.41
C SER A 161 -29.26 -2.28 5.33
N GLU A 162 -28.08 -2.88 5.50
CA GLU A 162 -26.99 -2.87 4.52
C GLU A 162 -27.45 -3.18 3.09
N PRO A 163 -27.05 -2.37 2.11
CA PRO A 163 -27.19 -2.70 0.69
C PRO A 163 -25.99 -3.52 0.21
N ARG A 164 -26.29 -4.66 -0.42
CA ARG A 164 -25.38 -5.44 -1.26
C ARG A 164 -25.02 -4.65 -2.51
N ASP A 165 -23.93 -3.91 -2.47
CA ASP A 165 -23.10 -3.53 -3.61
C ASP A 165 -21.77 -3.04 -3.01
N ALA A 166 -20.74 -3.87 -3.02
CA ALA A 166 -19.42 -3.48 -2.51
C ALA A 166 -18.73 -2.55 -3.52
N PRO A 167 -17.96 -1.54 -3.07
CA PRO A 167 -17.20 -0.69 -3.98
C PRO A 167 -16.18 -1.53 -4.74
N ARG A 168 -15.98 -1.18 -6.02
CA ARG A 168 -14.92 -1.75 -6.84
C ARG A 168 -13.63 -1.01 -6.49
N TRP A 169 -12.74 -1.66 -5.75
CA TRP A 169 -11.37 -1.17 -5.65
C TRP A 169 -10.71 -1.29 -7.01
N VAL A 170 -9.97 -0.25 -7.35
CA VAL A 170 -9.16 -0.22 -8.55
C VAL A 170 -7.72 -0.28 -8.07
N ASP A 171 -6.91 -1.15 -8.65
CA ASP A 171 -5.46 -1.07 -8.45
C ASP A 171 -5.02 0.33 -8.93
N ALA A 172 -4.53 1.16 -8.02
CA ALA A 172 -4.11 2.51 -8.33
C ALA A 172 -3.00 2.53 -9.38
N PRO A 173 -3.00 3.50 -10.31
CA PRO A 173 -1.74 4.02 -10.83
C PRO A 173 -1.09 4.91 -9.75
N ALA A 174 0.15 4.64 -9.33
CA ALA A 174 0.80 5.45 -8.29
C ALA A 174 0.95 6.92 -8.70
N THR A 175 0.65 7.79 -7.73
CA THR A 175 0.81 9.24 -7.77
C THR A 175 2.24 9.66 -7.40
N ALA A 176 2.68 10.77 -8.01
CA ALA A 176 3.90 11.50 -7.68
C ALA A 176 4.04 11.79 -6.17
N GLY A 177 5.23 11.58 -5.63
CA GLY A 177 5.63 11.75 -4.24
C GLY A 177 7.13 11.49 -4.09
N ASP A 178 7.71 11.56 -2.90
CA ASP A 178 9.09 11.10 -2.69
C ASP A 178 9.09 9.62 -2.27
N TYR A 179 9.92 8.81 -2.90
CA TYR A 179 10.15 7.40 -2.58
C TYR A 179 11.49 7.25 -1.89
N GLY A 180 11.50 6.78 -0.65
CA GLY A 180 12.74 6.49 0.04
C GLY A 180 12.61 6.31 1.55
N PRO A 181 13.76 6.15 2.23
CA PRO A 181 15.09 6.02 1.63
C PRO A 181 15.28 4.68 0.89
N VAL A 182 16.01 4.68 -0.23
CA VAL A 182 16.32 3.46 -1.01
C VAL A 182 17.02 2.45 -0.10
N ARG A 183 16.47 1.23 -0.03
CA ARG A 183 17.01 0.16 0.83
C ARG A 183 18.31 -0.39 0.25
N PRO A 184 19.18 -0.99 1.09
CA PRO A 184 20.34 -1.70 0.59
C PRO A 184 19.97 -2.75 -0.46
N GLN A 185 20.72 -2.79 -1.57
CA GLN A 185 20.50 -3.70 -2.71
C GLN A 185 19.20 -3.52 -3.51
N GLN A 186 18.37 -2.53 -3.17
CA GLN A 186 17.15 -2.23 -3.92
C GLN A 186 17.48 -1.59 -5.27
N THR A 187 16.91 -2.11 -6.36
CA THR A 187 17.17 -1.60 -7.71
C THR A 187 16.08 -0.64 -8.17
N LEU A 188 16.41 0.20 -9.17
CA LEU A 188 15.43 1.10 -9.78
C LEU A 188 14.24 0.34 -10.40
N LEU A 189 14.48 -0.88 -10.89
CA LEU A 189 13.42 -1.74 -11.43
C LEU A 189 12.49 -2.26 -10.34
N ASP A 190 13.02 -2.60 -9.16
CA ASP A 190 12.19 -3.01 -8.02
C ASP A 190 11.27 -1.85 -7.60
N ILE A 191 11.83 -0.65 -7.50
CA ILE A 191 11.09 0.57 -7.13
C ILE A 191 10.03 0.90 -8.18
N ALA A 192 10.37 0.85 -9.46
CA ALA A 192 9.40 1.11 -10.53
C ALA A 192 8.28 0.07 -10.57
N THR A 193 8.55 -1.17 -10.18
CA THR A 193 7.54 -2.24 -10.10
C THR A 193 6.61 -2.03 -8.91
N GLU A 194 7.14 -1.54 -7.79
CA GLU A 194 6.36 -1.18 -6.59
C GLU A 194 5.47 0.03 -6.86
N LEU A 195 5.98 1.05 -7.56
CA LEU A 195 5.23 2.27 -7.86
C LEU A 195 4.22 2.05 -8.99
N TRP A 196 4.56 1.37 -10.08
CA TRP A 196 3.62 1.16 -11.19
C TRP A 196 3.34 -0.32 -11.42
N PRO A 197 2.53 -0.95 -10.55
CA PRO A 197 2.17 -2.36 -10.68
C PRO A 197 1.19 -2.59 -11.85
N GLY A 198 1.19 -3.80 -12.39
CA GLY A 198 0.11 -4.31 -13.25
C GLY A 198 0.39 -4.34 -14.76
N HIS A 199 1.34 -3.57 -15.30
CA HIS A 199 1.67 -3.64 -16.74
C HIS A 199 3.17 -3.42 -17.02
N ARG A 200 3.83 -4.41 -17.65
CA ARG A 200 5.27 -4.40 -17.99
C ARG A 200 5.72 -3.14 -18.74
N THR A 201 4.85 -2.61 -19.59
CA THR A 201 5.12 -1.38 -20.36
C THR A 201 5.20 -0.16 -19.45
N LEU A 202 4.21 0.01 -18.58
CA LEU A 202 4.12 1.13 -17.65
C LEU A 202 5.26 1.11 -16.63
N THR A 203 5.60 -0.08 -16.10
CA THR A 203 6.76 -0.26 -15.21
C THR A 203 8.07 0.22 -15.87
N ARG A 204 8.23 -0.01 -17.18
CA ARG A 204 9.44 0.41 -17.91
C ARG A 204 9.46 1.90 -18.19
N GLN A 205 8.32 2.48 -18.54
CA GLN A 205 8.17 3.93 -18.67
C GLN A 205 8.46 4.60 -17.32
N GLY A 206 7.89 4.10 -16.23
CA GLY A 206 8.10 4.59 -14.87
C GLY A 206 9.55 4.47 -14.40
N LEU A 207 10.22 3.35 -14.71
CA LEU A 207 11.65 3.17 -14.46
C LEU A 207 12.51 4.23 -15.16
N VAL A 208 12.22 4.53 -16.43
CA VAL A 208 12.94 5.58 -17.16
C VAL A 208 12.61 6.96 -16.60
N ALA A 209 11.35 7.21 -16.24
CA ALA A 209 10.92 8.46 -15.63
C ALA A 209 11.64 8.72 -14.29
N LEU A 210 11.73 7.70 -13.43
CA LEU A 210 12.47 7.78 -12.17
C LEU A 210 13.94 8.08 -12.39
N TRP A 211 14.56 7.45 -13.39
CA TRP A 211 15.97 7.71 -13.71
C TRP A 211 16.18 9.16 -14.17
N GLN A 212 15.31 9.66 -15.06
CA GLN A 212 15.39 11.02 -15.58
C GLN A 212 15.11 12.10 -14.52
N ALA A 213 14.22 11.82 -13.57
CA ALA A 213 13.86 12.75 -12.52
C ALA A 213 14.89 12.83 -11.37
N ASN A 214 15.79 11.83 -11.26
CA ASN A 214 16.71 11.67 -10.13
C ASN A 214 18.15 11.36 -10.57
N PRO A 215 18.78 12.12 -11.49
CA PRO A 215 20.13 11.81 -11.97
C PRO A 215 21.18 11.72 -10.85
N GLU A 216 21.02 12.49 -9.77
CA GLU A 216 21.91 12.53 -8.59
C GLU A 216 21.83 11.27 -7.71
N ALA A 217 20.77 10.49 -7.85
CA ALA A 217 20.58 9.24 -7.13
C ALA A 217 21.41 8.09 -7.71
N PHE A 218 22.04 8.27 -8.87
CA PHE A 218 22.80 7.24 -9.57
C PHE A 218 24.30 7.52 -9.57
N LEU A 219 25.08 6.45 -9.42
CA LEU A 219 26.52 6.52 -9.63
C LEU A 219 26.83 6.65 -11.13
N HIS A 220 27.96 7.29 -11.42
CA HIS A 220 28.36 7.62 -12.78
C HIS A 220 29.29 6.55 -13.36
N LEU A 221 29.13 6.25 -14.65
CA LEU A 221 29.98 5.37 -15.43
C LEU A 221 30.46 6.12 -16.68
N GLY A 222 31.76 6.36 -16.80
CA GLY A 222 32.31 7.13 -17.93
C GLY A 222 31.86 8.59 -17.97
N GLY A 223 31.51 9.18 -16.82
CA GLY A 223 31.08 10.57 -16.70
C GLY A 223 29.57 10.81 -16.69
N GLU A 224 28.75 9.77 -16.92
CA GLU A 224 27.29 9.87 -17.02
C GLU A 224 26.60 8.96 -15.99
N PRO A 225 25.44 9.32 -15.42
CA PRO A 225 24.71 8.48 -14.47
C PRO A 225 24.19 7.20 -15.11
N ASN A 226 24.36 6.07 -14.44
CA ASN A 226 23.86 4.77 -14.91
C ASN A 226 22.70 4.27 -14.05
N MET A 227 21.59 3.98 -14.70
CA MET A 227 20.35 3.50 -14.11
C MET A 227 20.48 2.24 -13.23
N ASN A 228 21.47 1.39 -13.51
CA ASN A 228 21.74 0.17 -12.74
C ASN A 228 22.52 0.43 -11.44
N LEU A 229 23.04 1.64 -11.25
CA LEU A 229 23.89 2.02 -10.12
C LEU A 229 23.16 2.97 -9.17
N LEU A 230 21.97 2.57 -8.73
CA LEU A 230 21.19 3.32 -7.76
C LEU A 230 21.91 3.36 -6.40
N ARG A 231 21.97 4.55 -5.79
CA ARG A 231 22.57 4.74 -4.47
C ARG A 231 21.58 4.34 -3.37
N GLU A 232 22.12 3.76 -2.32
CA GLU A 232 21.35 3.42 -1.11
C GLU A 232 21.16 4.67 -0.23
N GLY A 233 20.07 4.71 0.53
CA GLY A 233 19.78 5.77 1.50
C GLY A 233 19.23 7.08 0.91
N VAL A 234 19.17 7.20 -0.43
CA VAL A 234 18.67 8.40 -1.12
C VAL A 234 17.15 8.41 -1.20
N TRP A 235 16.57 9.60 -1.27
CA TRP A 235 15.16 9.80 -1.58
C TRP A 235 15.02 10.12 -3.06
N LEU A 236 14.07 9.47 -3.73
CA LEU A 236 13.77 9.64 -5.14
C LEU A 236 12.49 10.45 -5.30
N ARG A 237 12.51 11.48 -6.12
CA ARG A 237 11.31 12.12 -6.62
C ARG A 237 10.59 11.19 -7.59
N VAL A 238 9.35 10.83 -7.28
CA VAL A 238 8.48 10.03 -8.14
C VAL A 238 7.73 10.95 -9.10
N PRO A 239 7.89 10.79 -10.42
CA PRO A 239 7.14 11.55 -11.43
C PRO A 239 5.64 11.24 -11.39
N ASP A 240 4.81 12.18 -11.85
CA ASP A 240 3.37 11.94 -11.99
C ASP A 240 3.05 11.01 -13.16
N SER A 241 1.83 10.48 -13.19
CA SER A 241 1.39 9.57 -14.23
C SER A 241 1.43 10.20 -15.62
N ALA A 242 1.13 11.50 -15.74
CA ALA A 242 1.19 12.21 -17.01
C ALA A 242 2.63 12.25 -17.59
N THR A 243 3.62 12.44 -16.73
CA THR A 243 5.04 12.41 -17.11
C THR A 243 5.45 11.01 -17.55
N VAL A 244 5.02 9.98 -16.81
CA VAL A 244 5.30 8.58 -17.16
C VAL A 244 4.66 8.19 -18.50
N ASP A 245 3.39 8.55 -18.69
CA ASP A 245 2.62 8.24 -19.90
C ASP A 245 3.15 8.99 -21.14
N SER A 246 3.79 10.15 -20.93
CA SER A 246 4.40 10.93 -22.01
C SER A 246 5.63 10.27 -22.64
N ILE A 247 6.27 9.32 -21.94
CA ILE A 247 7.43 8.59 -22.45
C ILE A 247 6.95 7.48 -23.38
N PRO A 248 7.28 7.48 -24.68
CA PRO A 248 6.85 6.41 -25.58
C PRO A 248 7.41 5.05 -25.14
N PRO A 249 6.61 3.97 -25.15
CA PRO A 249 7.07 2.63 -24.76
C PRO A 249 8.33 2.14 -25.48
N ALA A 250 8.44 2.45 -26.77
CA ALA A 250 9.60 2.07 -27.59
C ALA A 250 10.88 2.80 -27.15
N ASP A 251 10.75 4.07 -26.76
CA ASP A 251 11.87 4.89 -26.31
C ASP A 251 12.35 4.42 -24.93
N ALA A 252 11.40 4.11 -24.03
CA ALA A 252 11.75 3.55 -22.72
C ALA A 252 12.57 2.26 -22.86
N GLU A 253 12.13 1.33 -23.72
CA GLU A 253 12.86 0.10 -24.03
C GLU A 253 14.25 0.36 -24.65
N ALA A 254 14.36 1.33 -25.56
CA ALA A 254 15.63 1.70 -26.18
C ALA A 254 16.61 2.27 -25.15
N ILE A 255 16.15 3.16 -24.26
CA ILE A 255 16.94 3.75 -23.18
C ILE A 255 17.42 2.67 -22.21
N ILE A 256 16.51 1.82 -21.75
CA ILE A 256 16.84 0.72 -20.82
C ILE A 256 17.92 -0.17 -21.44
N ARG A 257 17.73 -0.59 -22.69
CA ARG A 257 18.69 -1.44 -23.41
C ARG A 257 20.06 -0.79 -23.53
N ALA A 258 20.11 0.50 -23.84
CA ALA A 258 21.37 1.25 -23.93
C ALA A 258 22.08 1.33 -22.57
N GLN A 259 21.34 1.53 -21.48
CA GLN A 259 21.89 1.60 -20.12
C GLN A 259 22.45 0.25 -19.65
N PHE A 260 21.76 -0.86 -19.94
CA PHE A 260 22.25 -2.22 -19.71
C PHE A 260 23.46 -2.55 -20.59
N GLY A 261 23.47 -2.16 -21.87
CA GLY A 261 24.59 -2.43 -22.78
C GLY A 261 25.90 -1.72 -22.39
N ARG A 262 25.80 -0.61 -21.65
CA ARG A 262 26.96 0.11 -21.08
C ARG A 262 27.55 -0.56 -19.84
N TRP A 263 26.85 -1.51 -19.23
CA TRP A 263 27.30 -2.25 -18.06
C TRP A 263 28.18 -3.45 -18.48
N ARG A 264 29.46 -3.42 -18.10
CA ARG A 264 30.39 -4.56 -18.22
C ARG A 264 30.60 -5.18 -16.84
N PRO A 265 30.06 -6.36 -16.54
CA PRO A 265 30.57 -7.13 -15.40
C PRO A 265 31.99 -7.56 -15.75
N ALA A 266 32.96 -7.29 -14.86
CA ALA A 266 34.31 -7.81 -14.99
C ALA A 266 34.24 -9.34 -15.06
N THR A 267 34.36 -9.90 -16.27
CA THR A 267 34.35 -11.35 -16.47
C THR A 267 35.78 -11.80 -16.69
N LYS A 268 36.38 -12.36 -15.63
CA LYS A 268 37.42 -13.39 -15.59
C LYS A 268 38.50 -13.31 -16.69
N SER A 269 39.63 -12.67 -16.38
CA SER A 269 40.94 -12.95 -17.00
C SER A 269 41.87 -13.57 -15.97
N ALA A 270 41.76 -14.90 -15.79
CA ALA A 270 42.86 -15.77 -15.32
C ALA A 270 42.39 -17.23 -15.38
N GLN A 271 42.23 -17.75 -16.59
CA GLN A 271 42.68 -19.10 -16.88
C GLN A 271 43.13 -19.12 -18.34
N THR A 272 44.42 -18.87 -18.52
CA THR A 272 45.21 -19.30 -19.67
C THR A 272 46.62 -19.50 -19.15
N ASP A 273 47.03 -20.77 -19.13
CA ASP A 273 48.39 -21.33 -19.23
C ASP A 273 49.51 -20.77 -18.34
N ASP A 274 49.91 -21.51 -17.29
CA ASP A 274 50.95 -22.58 -17.38
C ASP A 274 50.89 -23.46 -16.10
#